data_AF-A0A5E6NRR1-F1
#
_entry.id   AF-A0A5E6NRR1-F1
#
_cell.length_a   1.000
_cell.length_b   1.000
_cell.length_c   1.000
_cell.angle_alpha   90.00
_cell.angle_beta   90.00
_cell.angle_gamma   90.00
#
_symmetry.space_group_name_H-M   'P 1'
#
loop_
_entity.id
_entity.type
_entity.pdbx_description
1 polymer ?
#
loop_
_entity_poly.entity_id
_entity_poly.type
_entity_poly.pdbx_seq_one_letter_code
_entity_poly.pdbx_strand_id
1 'polypeptide(L)' 'MTPEAIGKCVEEIGVGFMFAPAHHSAIKHVVSTRKELAVRTIFNVLGPLTNPAKAPHQVMGVYDKTLVERLPMCLKV' A
#
# COMPACT_ATOMS: atom_id res chain seq x y z
N MET A 1 -13.82 -1.84 -9.34
CA MET A 1 -14.25 -3.15 -8.83
C MET A 1 -14.35 -3.06 -7.31
N THR A 2 -15.30 -3.76 -6.70
CA THR A 2 -15.38 -3.81 -5.24
C THR A 2 -14.30 -4.75 -4.69
N PRO A 3 -13.93 -4.65 -3.41
CA PRO A 3 -12.99 -5.60 -2.79
C PRO A 3 -13.40 -7.06 -2.98
N GLU A 4 -14.69 -7.37 -2.93
CA GLU A 4 -15.23 -8.73 -3.10
C GLU A 4 -15.00 -9.25 -4.52
N ALA A 5 -15.21 -8.41 -5.53
CA ALA A 5 -14.96 -8.78 -6.93
C ALA A 5 -13.46 -9.04 -7.18
N ILE A 6 -12.58 -8.26 -6.55
CA ILE A 6 -11.13 -8.47 -6.65
C ILE A 6 -10.75 -9.79 -5.97
N GLY A 7 -11.33 -10.10 -4.79
CA GLY A 7 -11.13 -11.36 -4.09
C GLY A 7 -11.45 -12.56 -4.98
N LYS A 8 -12.61 -12.55 -5.65
CA LYS A 8 -12.98 -13.59 -6.61
C LYS A 8 -11.98 -13.74 -7.76
N CYS A 9 -11.49 -12.63 -8.33
CA CYS A 9 -10.47 -12.70 -9.38
C CYS A 9 -9.16 -13.33 -8.88
N VAL A 10 -8.76 -13.04 -7.63
CA VAL A 10 -7.59 -13.69 -7.02
C VAL A 10 -7.84 -15.20 -6.86
N GLU A 11 -9.02 -15.61 -6.41
CA GLU A 11 -9.38 -17.02 -6.23
C GLU A 11 -9.45 -17.80 -7.55
N GLU A 12 -10.04 -17.22 -8.60
CA GLU A 12 -10.30 -17.91 -9.86
C GLU A 12 -9.15 -17.80 -10.87
N ILE A 13 -8.47 -16.65 -10.91
CA ILE A 13 -7.46 -16.30 -11.94
C ILE A 13 -6.05 -16.25 -11.34
N GLY A 14 -5.93 -16.10 -10.01
CA GLY A 14 -4.65 -15.93 -9.32
C GLY A 14 -4.10 -14.51 -9.36
N VAL A 15 -4.88 -13.53 -9.84
CA VAL A 15 -4.43 -12.14 -10.01
C VAL A 15 -5.51 -11.16 -9.55
N GLY A 16 -5.10 -10.15 -8.78
CA GLY A 16 -5.96 -9.06 -8.34
C GLY A 16 -5.25 -7.71 -8.41
N PHE A 17 -5.91 -6.71 -8.99
CA PHE A 17 -5.43 -5.34 -8.99
C PHE A 17 -6.24 -4.48 -8.02
N MET A 18 -5.57 -3.97 -6.97
CA MET A 18 -6.18 -3.12 -5.96
C MET A 18 -5.87 -1.64 -6.25
N PHE A 19 -6.84 -0.92 -6.81
CA PHE A 19 -6.68 0.50 -7.14
C PHE A 19 -6.68 1.38 -5.89
N ALA A 20 -5.59 2.14 -5.65
CA ALA A 20 -5.36 2.79 -4.36
C ALA A 20 -6.52 3.67 -3.83
N PRO A 21 -7.18 4.53 -4.63
CA PRO A 21 -8.33 5.32 -4.17
C PRO A 21 -9.51 4.49 -3.65
N ALA A 22 -9.70 3.27 -4.15
CA ALA A 22 -10.76 2.37 -3.73
C ALA A 22 -10.48 1.66 -2.40
N HIS A 23 -9.20 1.57 -1.99
CA HIS A 23 -8.78 0.80 -0.80
C HIS A 23 -8.13 1.67 0.30
N HIS A 24 -7.78 2.92 0.02
CA HIS A 24 -7.05 3.81 0.94
C HIS A 24 -7.81 5.11 1.18
N SER A 25 -9.09 5.01 1.52
CA SER A 25 -9.97 6.18 1.69
C SER A 25 -9.44 7.18 2.73
N ALA A 26 -8.71 6.72 3.74
CA ALA A 26 -8.09 7.59 4.75
C ALA A 26 -7.04 8.56 4.18
N ILE A 27 -6.37 8.19 3.06
CA ILE A 27 -5.35 9.04 2.43
C ILE A 27 -5.96 10.35 1.92
N LYS A 28 -7.26 10.40 1.59
CA LYS A 28 -7.94 11.61 1.13
C LYS A 28 -7.82 12.78 2.12
N HIS A 29 -7.75 12.49 3.42
CA HIS A 29 -7.68 13.49 4.48
C HIS A 29 -6.33 14.20 4.55
N VAL A 30 -5.29 13.66 3.93
CA VAL A 30 -3.93 14.19 3.99
C VAL A 30 -3.42 14.68 2.64
N VAL A 31 -4.23 14.62 1.58
CA VAL A 31 -3.80 14.97 0.21
C VAL A 31 -3.37 16.43 0.11
N SER A 32 -4.13 17.39 0.65
CA SER A 32 -3.80 18.82 0.56
C SER A 32 -2.47 19.10 1.25
N THR A 33 -2.36 18.70 2.51
CA THR A 33 -1.14 18.88 3.32
C THR A 33 0.09 18.27 2.66
N ARG A 34 -0.05 17.07 2.06
CA ARG A 34 1.07 16.43 1.34
C ARG A 34 1.49 17.20 0.10
N LYS A 35 0.54 17.78 -0.64
CA LYS A 35 0.83 18.62 -1.82
C LYS A 35 1.54 19.90 -1.42
N GLU A 36 1.08 20.54 -0.36
CA GLU A 36 1.66 21.79 0.17
C GLU A 36 3.09 21.58 0.68
N LEU A 37 3.35 20.48 1.41
CA LEU A 37 4.69 20.18 1.92
C LEU A 37 5.70 19.90 0.81
N ALA A 38 5.27 19.31 -0.30
CA ALA A 38 6.11 18.99 -1.47
C ALA A 38 7.41 18.19 -1.16
N VAL A 39 7.50 17.56 0.00
CA VAL A 39 8.63 16.72 0.44
C VAL A 39 8.16 15.30 0.76
N ARG A 40 9.12 14.36 0.81
CA ARG A 40 8.85 12.98 1.25
C ARG A 40 8.50 12.97 2.73
N THR A 41 7.45 12.24 3.09
CA THR A 41 6.98 12.05 4.47
C THR A 41 6.71 10.57 4.74
N ILE A 42 6.30 10.24 5.96
CA ILE A 42 5.90 8.87 6.32
C ILE A 42 4.80 8.32 5.39
N PHE A 43 3.93 9.17 4.84
CA PHE A 43 2.88 8.75 3.91
C PHE A 43 3.41 8.16 2.59
N ASN A 44 4.69 8.37 2.25
CA ASN A 44 5.31 7.74 1.09
C ASN A 44 5.61 6.25 1.30
N VAL A 45 5.74 5.79 2.56
CA VAL A 45 6.03 4.38 2.87
C VAL A 45 4.83 3.65 3.46
N LEU A 46 3.80 4.36 3.95
CA LEU A 46 2.61 3.72 4.52
C LEU A 46 1.77 2.95 3.49
N GLY A 47 1.73 3.39 2.23
CA GLY A 47 0.90 2.75 1.19
C GLY A 47 1.20 1.25 1.04
N PRO A 48 2.46 0.86 0.81
CA PRO A 48 2.84 -0.55 0.74
C PRO A 48 2.66 -1.35 2.05
N LEU A 49 2.59 -0.69 3.22
CA LEU A 49 2.45 -1.36 4.52
C LEU A 49 1.00 -1.70 4.88
N THR A 50 0.01 -1.13 4.20
CA THR A 50 -1.42 -1.36 4.51
C THR A 50 -1.91 -2.73 4.06
N ASN A 51 -1.27 -3.33 3.05
CA ASN A 51 -1.54 -4.66 2.48
C ASN A 51 -3.02 -5.09 2.59
N PRO A 52 -3.93 -4.51 1.77
CA PRO A 52 -5.37 -4.75 1.93
C PRO A 52 -5.78 -6.23 1.73
N ALA A 53 -5.01 -6.97 0.92
CA ALA A 53 -5.23 -8.40 0.68
C ALA A 53 -4.60 -9.29 1.76
N LYS A 54 -3.86 -8.72 2.73
CA LYS A 54 -3.11 -9.47 3.75
C LYS A 54 -2.25 -10.59 3.16
N ALA A 55 -1.61 -10.32 2.02
CA ALA A 55 -0.73 -11.29 1.38
C ALA A 55 0.41 -11.68 2.35
N PRO A 56 0.69 -12.99 2.54
CA PRO A 56 1.70 -13.46 3.49
C PRO A 56 3.13 -13.16 3.03
N HIS A 57 3.30 -12.89 1.74
CA HIS A 57 4.58 -12.57 1.13
C HIS A 57 4.43 -11.31 0.28
N GLN A 58 5.41 -10.42 0.38
CA GLN A 58 5.41 -9.15 -0.33
C GLN A 58 6.81 -8.83 -0.85
N VAL A 59 6.88 -8.41 -2.12
CA VAL A 59 8.06 -7.77 -2.69
C VAL A 59 7.78 -6.28 -2.76
N MET A 60 8.62 -5.48 -2.09
CA MET A 60 8.44 -4.04 -2.00
C MET A 60 9.68 -3.31 -2.49
N GLY A 61 9.51 -2.44 -3.49
CA GLY A 61 10.52 -1.46 -3.87
C GLY A 61 10.51 -0.27 -2.92
N VAL A 62 11.69 0.21 -2.54
CA VAL A 62 11.87 1.40 -1.69
C VAL A 62 12.69 2.45 -2.42
N TYR A 63 12.44 3.73 -2.14
CA TYR A 63 13.14 4.84 -2.79
C TYR A 63 14.50 5.17 -2.16
N ASP A 64 14.81 4.62 -1.00
CA ASP A 64 16.03 4.87 -0.24
C ASP A 64 16.55 3.57 0.37
N LYS A 65 17.87 3.33 0.27
CA LYS A 65 18.49 2.08 0.72
C LYS A 65 18.32 1.83 2.22
N THR A 66 18.27 2.89 3.04
CA THR A 66 18.08 2.77 4.50
C THR A 66 16.71 2.19 4.87
N LEU A 67 15.74 2.24 3.97
CA LEU A 67 14.41 1.68 4.17
C LEU A 67 14.35 0.18 3.96
N VAL A 68 15.33 -0.41 3.25
CA VAL A 68 15.41 -1.85 3.00
C VAL A 68 15.46 -2.64 4.31
N GLU A 69 16.16 -2.11 5.32
CA GLU A 69 16.28 -2.76 6.62
C GLU A 69 15.13 -2.37 7.57
N ARG A 70 14.61 -1.14 7.46
CA ARG A 70 13.62 -0.61 8.41
C ARG A 70 12.19 -1.05 8.11
N LEU A 71 11.77 -1.02 6.84
CA LEU A 71 10.37 -1.30 6.49
C LEU A 71 9.96 -2.75 6.74
N PRO A 72 10.80 -3.78 6.50
CA PRO A 72 10.45 -5.15 6.83
C PRO A 72 10.12 -5.35 8.31
N MET A 73 10.77 -4.59 9.21
CA MET A 73 10.49 -4.65 10.65
C MET A 73 9.09 -4.13 11.04
N CYS A 74 8.43 -3.39 10.13
CA CYS A 74 7.06 -2.90 10.33
C CYS A 74 6.00 -3.82 9.73
N LEU A 75 6.39 -4.79 8.90
CA LEU A 75 5.48 -5.79 8.38
C LEU A 75 5.21 -6.82 9.48
N LYS A 76 3.93 -7.06 9.77
CA LYS A 76 3.55 -8.20 10.61
C LYS A 76 3.86 -9.47 9.83
N VAL A 77 4.65 -10.35 10.44
CA VAL A 77 4.79 -11.76 10.05
C VAL A 77 3.43 -12.44 10.17
#